data_AF-A0A2V6IW09-F1
#
_entry.id   AF-A0A2V6IW09-F1
#
_cell.length_a   1.000
_cell.length_b   1.000
_cell.length_c   1.000
_cell.angle_alpha   90.00
_cell.angle_beta   90.00
_cell.angle_gamma   90.00
#
_symmetry.space_group_name_H-M   'P 1'
#
loop_
_entity.id
_entity.type
_entity.pdbx_description
1 polymer ?
#
loop_
_entity_poly.entity_id
_entity_poly.type
_entity_poly.pdbx_seq_one_letter_code
_entity_poly.pdbx_strand_id
1 'polypeptide(L)'
;MPKFFIKTYGCQMNERDSEQVAHSLVARGYERVSCETEADVVLFNTCSVRDMAEQKALGKMGMLGRMAKSRPETVFGFLGCMAQARGAELLKQIPHLDLVVGTQKFHRVGDYVDDLVARKRATLVTVAERSLNRMDDLRFSIVDVEEEIGSQSTIRDQSLAPKQATAFVSIMQGCNMHCTFCIVPWTRGAERSRTIAEIVSEVRALVADGVKEVTLLGQIVNLYGRHEFPAVAAVAGRGPSTGPFVQLLEAVSAVDGLERLRFTSPHPIGFRDDLIDAMSRLPKLAEHVHLPLQSGSNRILKAMHRIYTAEKYAQL
;
A
#
# COMPACT_ATOMS: atom_id res chain seq x y z
N MET A 1 -20.11 1.04 19.72
CA MET A 1 -19.27 0.38 18.72
C MET A 1 -17.82 0.72 19.01
N PRO A 2 -16.85 -0.20 18.84
CA PRO A 2 -15.44 0.14 19.00
C PRO A 2 -15.00 1.19 17.97
N LYS A 3 -14.16 2.13 18.40
CA LYS A 3 -13.69 3.23 17.55
C LYS A 3 -12.26 2.99 17.08
N PHE A 4 -11.95 3.34 15.84
CA PHE A 4 -10.59 3.21 15.30
C PHE A 4 -10.10 4.51 14.64
N PHE A 5 -8.80 4.75 14.77
CA PHE A 5 -8.08 5.84 14.13
C PHE A 5 -6.93 5.27 13.31
N ILE A 6 -6.87 5.61 12.02
CA ILE A 6 -5.74 5.28 11.14
C ILE A 6 -5.09 6.58 10.68
N LYS A 7 -3.77 6.68 10.89
CA LYS A 7 -2.96 7.74 10.31
C LYS A 7 -1.96 7.17 9.32
N THR A 8 -2.05 7.65 8.08
CA THR A 8 -1.09 7.34 7.04
C THR A 8 0.07 8.35 7.06
N TYR A 9 1.30 7.85 7.02
CA TYR A 9 2.53 8.61 6.82
C TYR A 9 3.31 8.01 5.66
N GLY A 10 3.17 8.52 4.45
CA GLY A 10 3.87 7.90 3.33
C GLY A 10 3.48 8.39 1.96
N CYS A 11 3.24 7.44 1.07
CA CYS A 11 2.88 7.65 -0.33
C CYS A 11 1.44 7.20 -0.62
N GLN A 12 1.03 7.38 -1.88
CA GLN A 12 -0.28 6.97 -2.40
C GLN A 12 -0.58 5.49 -2.16
N MET A 13 0.45 4.63 -2.17
CA MET A 13 0.26 3.20 -1.86
C MET A 13 -0.12 2.99 -0.40
N ASN A 14 0.53 3.71 0.54
CA ASN A 14 0.14 3.63 1.94
C ASN A 14 -1.28 4.14 2.17
N GLU A 15 -1.72 5.19 1.44
CA GLU A 15 -3.12 5.64 1.53
C GLU A 15 -4.08 4.54 1.06
N ARG A 16 -3.79 3.90 -0.08
CA ARG A 16 -4.60 2.78 -0.59
C ARG A 16 -4.63 1.58 0.36
N ASP A 17 -3.49 1.24 0.95
CA ASP A 17 -3.36 0.17 1.95
C ASP A 17 -4.19 0.52 3.22
N SER A 18 -4.14 1.77 3.68
CA SER A 18 -4.93 2.25 4.82
C SER A 18 -6.43 2.17 4.57
N GLU A 19 -6.89 2.49 3.36
CA GLU A 19 -8.32 2.39 3.02
C GLU A 19 -8.82 0.94 2.94
N GLN A 20 -7.98 -0.02 2.54
CA GLN A 20 -8.31 -1.46 2.67
C GLN A 20 -8.52 -1.86 4.14
N VAL A 21 -7.60 -1.45 5.01
CA VAL A 21 -7.70 -1.75 6.44
C VAL A 21 -8.94 -1.08 7.05
N ALA A 22 -9.19 0.18 6.71
CA ALA A 22 -10.38 0.91 7.16
C ALA A 22 -11.67 0.22 6.70
N HIS A 23 -11.73 -0.23 5.43
CA HIS A 23 -12.86 -0.98 4.91
C HIS A 23 -13.13 -2.26 5.71
N SER A 24 -12.09 -3.06 5.97
CA SER A 24 -12.18 -4.29 6.76
C SER A 24 -12.70 -4.04 8.19
N LEU A 25 -12.21 -2.99 8.86
CA LEU A 25 -12.65 -2.64 10.21
C LEU A 25 -14.10 -2.14 10.23
N VAL A 26 -14.50 -1.30 9.26
CA VAL A 26 -15.89 -0.83 9.14
C VAL A 26 -16.84 -2.00 8.89
N ALA A 27 -16.46 -2.96 8.03
CA ALA A 27 -17.26 -4.17 7.79
C ALA A 27 -17.44 -5.03 9.06
N ARG A 28 -16.52 -4.94 10.02
CA ARG A 28 -16.60 -5.59 11.35
C ARG A 28 -17.35 -4.77 12.40
N GLY A 29 -17.90 -3.60 12.04
CA GLY A 29 -18.68 -2.75 12.94
C GLY A 29 -17.85 -1.77 13.76
N TYR A 30 -16.61 -1.49 13.36
CA TYR A 30 -15.81 -0.41 13.95
C TYR A 30 -16.18 0.95 13.33
N GLU A 31 -16.09 2.01 14.13
CA GLU A 31 -16.36 3.39 13.69
C GLU A 31 -15.05 4.18 13.52
N ARG A 32 -14.84 4.80 12.35
CA ARG A 32 -13.65 5.62 12.09
C ARG A 32 -13.79 6.97 12.78
N VAL A 33 -12.81 7.35 13.61
CA VAL A 33 -12.73 8.67 14.25
C VAL A 33 -11.61 9.51 13.68
N SER A 34 -11.69 10.84 13.86
CA SER A 34 -10.68 11.81 13.39
C SER A 34 -9.59 12.12 14.42
N CYS A 35 -9.74 11.65 15.65
CA CYS A 35 -8.78 11.89 16.74
C CYS A 35 -8.39 10.58 17.40
N GLU A 36 -7.08 10.39 17.62
CA GLU A 36 -6.53 9.21 18.28
C GLU A 36 -6.98 9.06 19.75
N THR A 37 -7.36 10.14 20.43
CA THR A 37 -7.74 10.11 21.85
C THR A 37 -9.10 9.46 22.12
N GLU A 38 -9.95 9.43 21.10
CA GLU A 38 -11.28 8.81 21.15
C GLU A 38 -11.29 7.35 20.70
N ALA A 39 -10.18 6.87 20.15
CA ALA A 39 -10.10 5.55 19.53
C ALA A 39 -9.79 4.45 20.55
N ASP A 40 -10.42 3.29 20.34
CA ASP A 40 -10.06 2.04 21.00
C ASP A 40 -8.95 1.31 20.23
N VAL A 41 -8.72 1.67 18.97
CA VAL A 41 -7.67 1.14 18.10
C VAL A 41 -6.96 2.28 17.37
N VAL A 42 -5.65 2.40 17.55
CA VAL A 42 -4.81 3.43 16.93
C VAL A 42 -3.75 2.77 16.04
N LEU A 43 -3.88 2.94 14.73
CA LEU A 43 -2.99 2.32 13.72
C LEU A 43 -2.25 3.39 12.93
N PHE A 44 -0.92 3.31 12.89
CA PHE A 44 -0.11 4.16 12.01
C PHE A 44 0.45 3.33 10.85
N ASN A 45 0.03 3.65 9.63
CA ASN A 45 0.56 3.04 8.41
C ASN A 45 1.67 3.92 7.84
N THR A 46 2.88 3.39 7.77
CA THR A 46 4.08 4.21 7.54
C THR A 46 4.94 3.69 6.39
N CYS A 47 5.58 4.63 5.70
CA CYS A 47 6.58 4.37 4.69
C CYS A 47 7.97 4.31 5.32
N SER A 48 8.85 3.42 4.83
CA SER A 48 10.28 3.36 5.21
C SER A 48 11.20 4.04 4.20
N VAL A 49 10.65 4.56 3.09
CA VAL A 49 11.45 5.23 2.05
C VAL A 49 11.79 6.67 2.46
N ARG A 50 10.97 7.30 3.31
CA ARG A 50 11.16 8.68 3.77
C ARG A 50 11.42 8.68 5.27
N ASP A 51 12.65 8.95 5.67
CA ASP A 51 13.09 8.98 7.08
C ASP A 51 12.18 9.84 7.97
N MET A 52 11.80 11.04 7.50
CA MET A 52 10.90 11.92 8.24
C MET A 52 9.50 11.31 8.50
N ALA A 53 9.01 10.43 7.61
CA ALA A 53 7.72 9.77 7.82
C ALA A 53 7.80 8.75 8.96
N GLU A 54 8.89 7.99 9.03
CA GLU A 54 9.18 7.06 10.11
C GLU A 54 9.37 7.80 11.45
N GLN A 55 10.20 8.83 11.49
CA GLN A 55 10.45 9.61 12.72
C GLN A 55 9.16 10.23 13.26
N LYS A 56 8.30 10.79 12.39
CA LYS A 56 7.01 11.36 12.80
C LYS A 56 6.10 10.30 13.42
N ALA A 57 6.03 9.11 12.83
CA ALA A 57 5.17 8.05 13.33
C ALA A 57 5.66 7.49 14.67
N LEU A 58 6.98 7.24 14.80
CA LEU A 58 7.60 6.81 16.05
C LEU A 58 7.41 7.84 17.15
N GLY A 59 7.71 9.12 16.87
CA GLY A 59 7.53 10.20 17.83
C GLY A 59 6.08 10.35 18.27
N LYS A 60 5.13 10.30 17.31
CA LYS A 60 3.70 10.38 17.62
C LYS A 60 3.22 9.20 18.47
N MET A 61 3.63 7.97 18.15
CA MET A 61 3.24 6.78 18.90
C MET A 61 3.85 6.79 20.31
N GLY A 62 5.10 7.28 20.45
CA GLY A 62 5.74 7.48 21.75
C GLY A 62 4.98 8.46 22.65
N MET A 63 4.46 9.56 22.09
CA MET A 63 3.64 10.53 22.84
C MET A 63 2.32 9.92 23.36
N LEU A 64 1.80 8.87 22.71
CA LEU A 64 0.60 8.15 23.16
C LEU A 64 0.85 7.20 24.34
N GLY A 65 2.09 7.06 24.81
CA GLY A 65 2.39 6.21 25.97
C GLY A 65 1.68 6.64 27.26
N ARG A 66 1.36 7.93 27.44
CA ARG A 66 0.54 8.39 28.58
C ARG A 66 -0.91 7.90 28.44
N MET A 67 -1.45 7.96 27.23
CA MET A 67 -2.79 7.46 26.93
C MET A 67 -2.87 5.94 27.14
N ALA A 68 -1.86 5.20 26.68
CA ALA A 68 -1.79 3.75 26.88
C ALA A 68 -1.79 3.34 28.37
N LYS A 69 -1.27 4.19 29.27
CA LYS A 69 -1.33 3.97 30.73
C LYS A 69 -2.71 4.26 31.31
N SER A 70 -3.39 5.31 30.85
CA SER A 70 -4.73 5.67 31.32
C SER A 70 -5.85 4.84 30.69
N ARG A 71 -5.61 4.32 29.49
CA ARG A 71 -6.54 3.52 28.67
C ARG A 71 -5.84 2.24 28.20
N PRO A 72 -5.56 1.30 29.13
CA PRO A 72 -4.85 0.06 28.81
C PRO A 72 -5.60 -0.84 27.82
N GLU A 73 -6.91 -0.63 27.64
CA GLU A 73 -7.75 -1.32 26.66
C GLU A 73 -7.46 -0.95 25.21
N THR A 74 -6.83 0.20 24.96
CA THR A 74 -6.56 0.69 23.60
C THR A 74 -5.51 -0.18 22.91
N VAL A 75 -5.77 -0.57 21.67
CA VAL A 75 -4.83 -1.29 20.81
C VAL A 75 -3.98 -0.31 20.01
N PHE A 76 -2.66 -0.44 20.08
CA PHE A 76 -1.72 0.40 19.32
C PHE A 76 -0.98 -0.43 18.28
N GLY A 77 -0.90 0.06 17.04
CA GLY A 77 -0.27 -0.68 15.95
C GLY A 77 0.51 0.13 14.93
N PHE A 78 1.56 -0.48 14.37
CA PHE A 78 2.25 -0.02 13.17
C PHE A 78 1.99 -0.96 11.99
N LEU A 79 1.73 -0.37 10.83
CA LEU A 79 1.51 -1.07 9.58
C LEU A 79 2.49 -0.58 8.50
N GLY A 80 2.66 -1.36 7.44
CA GLY A 80 3.31 -0.91 6.21
C GLY A 80 4.81 -1.15 6.16
N CYS A 81 5.53 -0.35 5.36
CA CYS A 81 6.92 -0.65 4.98
C CYS A 81 7.90 -0.52 6.16
N MET A 82 7.66 0.41 7.08
CA MET A 82 8.47 0.52 8.32
C MET A 82 8.25 -0.68 9.24
N ALA A 83 6.97 -1.07 9.42
CA ALA A 83 6.61 -2.25 10.19
C ALA A 83 7.25 -3.51 9.62
N GLN A 84 7.23 -3.66 8.29
CA GLN A 84 7.93 -4.72 7.58
C GLN A 84 9.45 -4.70 7.82
N ALA A 85 10.08 -3.53 7.76
CA ALA A 85 11.54 -3.40 7.88
C ALA A 85 12.04 -3.65 9.31
N ARG A 86 11.31 -3.15 10.33
CA ARG A 86 11.78 -3.15 11.73
C ARG A 86 11.17 -4.26 12.56
N GLY A 87 10.00 -4.78 12.19
CA GLY A 87 9.36 -5.92 12.84
C GLY A 87 9.32 -5.80 14.36
N ALA A 88 9.80 -6.84 15.04
CA ALA A 88 9.80 -6.92 16.50
C ALA A 88 10.69 -5.89 17.22
N GLU A 89 11.61 -5.21 16.53
CA GLU A 89 12.41 -4.13 17.12
C GLU A 89 11.52 -2.98 17.62
N LEU A 90 10.41 -2.72 16.93
CA LEU A 90 9.46 -1.68 17.29
C LEU A 90 8.86 -1.88 18.69
N LEU A 91 8.69 -3.14 19.13
CA LEU A 91 8.20 -3.47 20.47
C LEU A 91 9.20 -3.07 21.56
N LYS A 92 10.50 -3.15 21.27
CA LYS A 92 11.56 -2.72 22.20
C LYS A 92 11.58 -1.19 22.35
N GLN A 93 11.37 -0.49 21.23
CA GLN A 93 11.37 0.98 21.22
C GLN A 93 10.07 1.58 21.79
N ILE A 94 8.93 0.92 21.55
CA ILE A 94 7.60 1.38 21.99
C ILE A 94 6.92 0.25 22.79
N PRO A 95 7.11 0.20 24.12
CA PRO A 95 6.67 -0.94 24.94
C PRO A 95 5.15 -1.15 24.98
N HIS A 96 4.34 -0.12 24.70
CA HIS A 96 2.88 -0.19 24.67
C HIS A 96 2.30 -0.59 23.30
N LEU A 97 3.14 -1.02 22.37
CA LEU A 97 2.72 -1.44 21.04
C LEU A 97 2.19 -2.88 21.05
N ASP A 98 1.02 -3.09 20.46
CA ASP A 98 0.32 -4.38 20.44
C ASP A 98 0.39 -5.07 19.08
N LEU A 99 0.54 -4.30 18.00
CA LEU A 99 0.43 -4.81 16.63
C LEU A 99 1.53 -4.26 15.72
N VAL A 100 2.23 -5.15 15.01
CA VAL A 100 3.18 -4.80 13.94
C VAL A 100 2.88 -5.66 12.73
N VAL A 101 2.43 -5.03 11.64
CA VAL A 101 1.98 -5.77 10.45
C VAL A 101 2.70 -5.30 9.20
N GLY A 102 3.29 -6.25 8.50
CA GLY A 102 4.00 -6.06 7.25
C GLY A 102 3.10 -5.75 6.06
N THR A 103 3.72 -5.53 4.90
CA THR A 103 3.00 -5.06 3.70
C THR A 103 2.18 -6.13 2.98
N GLN A 104 2.41 -7.40 3.30
CA GLN A 104 1.70 -8.53 2.69
C GLN A 104 0.50 -9.00 3.53
N LYS A 105 0.19 -8.30 4.62
CA LYS A 105 -0.71 -8.77 5.68
C LYS A 105 -1.88 -7.82 5.98
N PHE A 106 -2.10 -6.80 5.16
CA PHE A 106 -3.15 -5.80 5.39
C PHE A 106 -4.56 -6.40 5.52
N HIS A 107 -4.86 -7.46 4.76
CA HIS A 107 -6.16 -8.16 4.84
C HIS A 107 -6.41 -8.86 6.18
N ARG A 108 -5.34 -9.22 6.90
CA ARG A 108 -5.42 -9.86 8.23
C ARG A 108 -5.51 -8.88 9.39
N VAL A 109 -5.29 -7.59 9.14
CA VAL A 109 -5.28 -6.56 10.21
C VAL A 109 -6.58 -6.55 10.99
N GLY A 110 -7.72 -6.74 10.33
CA GLY A 110 -9.02 -6.83 11.00
C GLY A 110 -9.07 -7.98 12.02
N ASP A 111 -8.56 -9.16 11.65
CA ASP A 111 -8.55 -10.35 12.53
C ASP A 111 -7.64 -10.12 13.75
N TYR A 112 -6.47 -9.52 13.51
CA TYR A 112 -5.54 -9.20 14.58
C TYR A 112 -6.10 -8.15 15.53
N VAL A 113 -6.80 -7.14 15.01
CA VAL A 113 -7.45 -6.12 15.83
C VAL A 113 -8.56 -6.72 16.69
N ASP A 114 -9.42 -7.57 16.13
CA ASP A 114 -10.49 -8.21 16.89
C ASP A 114 -9.94 -9.08 18.04
N ASP A 115 -8.91 -9.89 17.76
CA ASP A 115 -8.25 -10.73 18.76
C ASP A 115 -7.63 -9.87 19.88
N LEU A 116 -6.89 -8.83 19.53
CA LEU A 116 -6.26 -7.93 20.50
C LEU A 116 -7.29 -7.17 21.34
N VAL A 117 -8.37 -6.64 20.73
CA VAL A 117 -9.44 -5.95 21.46
C VAL A 117 -10.14 -6.90 22.42
N ALA A 118 -10.47 -8.12 22.00
CA ALA A 118 -11.11 -9.12 22.85
C ALA A 118 -10.22 -9.50 24.04
N ARG A 119 -8.93 -9.77 23.79
CA ARG A 119 -7.95 -10.11 24.84
C ARG A 119 -7.78 -8.98 25.84
N LYS A 120 -7.60 -7.74 25.39
CA LYS A 120 -7.43 -6.59 26.29
C LYS A 120 -8.64 -6.37 27.19
N ARG A 121 -9.85 -6.55 26.65
CA ARG A 121 -11.09 -6.50 27.45
C ARG A 121 -11.14 -7.62 28.49
N ALA A 122 -10.78 -8.85 28.13
CA ALA A 122 -10.76 -9.99 29.05
C ALA A 122 -9.72 -9.84 30.17
N THR A 123 -8.53 -9.31 29.87
CA THR A 123 -7.48 -9.05 30.86
C THR A 123 -7.94 -8.02 31.90
N LEU A 124 -8.68 -6.98 31.49
CA LEU A 124 -9.19 -5.99 32.43
C LEU A 124 -10.25 -6.55 33.39
N VAL A 125 -11.09 -7.45 32.92
CA VAL A 125 -12.07 -8.15 33.77
C VAL A 125 -11.37 -9.02 34.82
N THR A 126 -10.32 -9.76 34.41
CA THR A 126 -9.59 -10.66 35.32
C THR A 126 -8.67 -9.94 36.31
N VAL A 127 -8.12 -8.77 35.94
CA VAL A 127 -7.31 -7.93 36.85
C VAL A 127 -8.18 -7.25 37.91
N ALA A 128 -9.44 -6.91 37.59
CA ALA A 128 -10.39 -6.41 38.57
C ALA A 128 -10.73 -7.46 39.67
N GLU A 129 -10.62 -8.76 39.35
CA GLU A 129 -10.85 -9.86 40.31
C GLU A 129 -9.59 -10.32 41.05
N ARG A 130 -8.40 -10.01 40.54
CA ARG A 130 -7.11 -10.41 41.12
C ARG A 130 -6.22 -9.21 41.36
N SER A 131 -6.49 -8.48 42.43
CA SER A 131 -5.45 -7.73 43.13
C SER A 131 -4.36 -8.70 43.59
N LEU A 132 -3.11 -8.30 43.33
CA LEU A 132 -1.84 -8.92 43.73
C LEU A 132 -1.25 -9.94 42.73
N ASN A 133 -0.03 -9.60 42.30
CA ASN A 133 1.00 -10.41 41.64
C ASN A 133 0.89 -10.61 40.12
N ARG A 134 1.57 -9.77 39.33
CA ARG A 134 2.22 -10.21 38.07
C ARG A 134 3.54 -9.47 37.82
N MET A 135 4.66 -10.17 38.04
CA MET A 135 5.97 -9.83 37.47
C MET A 135 6.15 -10.40 36.06
N ASP A 136 5.20 -11.20 35.56
CA ASP A 136 5.21 -11.76 34.20
C ASP A 136 3.89 -11.41 33.49
N ASP A 137 3.75 -10.16 33.07
CA ASP A 137 2.72 -9.80 32.09
C ASP A 137 3.19 -10.30 30.72
N LEU A 138 2.72 -11.49 30.32
CA LEU A 138 2.86 -11.97 28.95
C LEU A 138 2.05 -11.02 28.04
N ARG A 139 2.66 -9.89 27.66
CA ARG A 139 2.11 -9.01 26.63
C ARG A 139 2.14 -9.77 25.32
N PHE A 140 0.98 -10.19 24.85
CA PHE A 140 0.82 -10.84 23.57
C PHE A 140 0.72 -9.78 22.48
N SER A 141 1.86 -9.22 22.08
CA SER A 141 1.94 -8.40 20.88
C SER A 141 1.99 -9.31 19.64
N ILE A 142 1.25 -8.93 18.59
CA ILE A 142 1.27 -9.63 17.30
C ILE A 142 2.28 -8.93 16.40
N VAL A 143 3.25 -9.69 15.89
CA VAL A 143 4.19 -9.25 14.86
C VAL A 143 4.07 -10.21 13.69
N ASP A 144 3.49 -9.74 12.58
CA ASP A 144 3.37 -10.52 11.36
C ASP A 144 3.96 -9.75 10.19
N VAL A 145 5.18 -10.14 9.82
CA VAL A 145 5.95 -9.58 8.71
C VAL A 145 6.34 -10.68 7.71
N GLU A 146 5.73 -11.85 7.82
CA GLU A 146 6.06 -12.98 6.94
C GLU A 146 5.53 -12.75 5.52
N GLU A 147 6.12 -13.45 4.57
CA GLU A 147 5.61 -13.46 3.20
C GLU A 147 4.25 -14.17 3.13
N GLU A 148 3.37 -13.69 2.26
CA GLU A 148 2.09 -14.31 2.00
C GLU A 148 1.80 -14.34 0.51
N ILE A 149 1.75 -15.56 -0.02
CA ILE A 149 1.46 -15.83 -1.43
C ILE A 149 0.04 -15.35 -1.73
N GLY A 150 -0.12 -14.60 -2.83
CA GLY A 150 -1.42 -14.09 -3.26
C GLY A 150 -1.88 -12.81 -2.53
N SER A 151 -1.09 -12.27 -1.60
CA SER A 151 -1.42 -11.03 -0.87
C SER A 151 -1.63 -9.82 -1.77
N GLN A 152 -1.04 -9.78 -2.97
CA GLN A 152 -1.28 -8.69 -3.91
C GLN A 152 -2.74 -8.59 -4.37
N SER A 153 -3.46 -9.72 -4.40
CA SER A 153 -4.88 -9.76 -4.81
C SER A 153 -5.84 -9.43 -3.67
N THR A 154 -5.36 -9.25 -2.43
CA THR A 154 -6.21 -8.92 -1.28
C THR A 154 -6.41 -7.40 -1.09
N ILE A 155 -5.58 -6.56 -1.75
CA ILE A 155 -5.69 -5.09 -1.69
C ILE A 155 -6.63 -4.61 -2.81
N ARG A 156 -7.92 -4.89 -2.67
CA ARG A 156 -8.94 -4.67 -3.72
C ARG A 156 -10.24 -4.02 -3.24
N ASP A 157 -10.42 -3.87 -1.93
CA ASP A 157 -11.59 -3.26 -1.32
C ASP A 157 -11.21 -1.89 -0.74
N GLN A 158 -12.10 -0.92 -0.86
CA GLN A 158 -11.91 0.41 -0.29
C GLN A 158 -13.27 1.05 -0.03
N SER A 159 -13.35 1.86 1.01
CA SER A 159 -14.52 2.67 1.29
C SER A 159 -14.31 4.06 0.71
N LEU A 160 -15.23 4.52 -0.14
CA LEU A 160 -15.16 5.85 -0.73
C LEU A 160 -15.78 6.89 0.20
N ALA A 161 -15.17 8.08 0.26
CA ALA A 161 -15.81 9.22 0.88
C ALA A 161 -17.02 9.68 0.03
N PRO A 162 -18.04 10.32 0.63
CA PRO A 162 -19.16 10.87 -0.14
C PRO A 162 -18.67 11.82 -1.23
N LYS A 163 -19.15 11.61 -2.47
CA LYS A 163 -18.79 12.40 -3.66
C LYS A 163 -17.30 12.35 -4.05
N GLN A 164 -16.58 11.29 -3.64
CA GLN A 164 -15.20 11.10 -4.05
C GLN A 164 -15.11 10.80 -5.56
N ALA A 165 -14.54 11.73 -6.33
CA ALA A 165 -14.44 11.60 -7.78
C ALA A 165 -13.24 10.78 -8.26
N THR A 166 -12.23 10.56 -7.40
CA THR A 166 -10.97 9.92 -7.78
C THR A 166 -10.64 8.75 -6.85
N ALA A 167 -10.09 7.65 -7.39
CA ALA A 167 -9.66 6.52 -6.59
C ALA A 167 -8.29 5.97 -7.01
N PHE A 168 -7.60 5.37 -6.04
CA PHE A 168 -6.37 4.63 -6.28
C PHE A 168 -6.67 3.14 -6.44
N VAL A 169 -6.00 2.50 -7.39
CA VAL A 169 -6.12 1.05 -7.63
C VAL A 169 -4.73 0.44 -7.69
N SER A 170 -4.38 -0.37 -6.69
CA SER A 170 -3.11 -1.10 -6.65
C SER A 170 -3.13 -2.25 -7.65
N ILE A 171 -2.28 -2.24 -8.67
CA ILE A 171 -2.30 -3.28 -9.72
C ILE A 171 -1.26 -4.38 -9.50
N MET A 172 -0.26 -4.10 -8.66
CA MET A 172 0.85 -4.99 -8.38
C MET A 172 1.47 -4.62 -7.03
N GLN A 173 2.29 -5.54 -6.49
CA GLN A 173 3.07 -5.32 -5.29
C GLN A 173 4.50 -5.83 -5.49
N GLY A 174 5.47 -5.15 -4.88
CA GLY A 174 6.87 -5.57 -4.89
C GLY A 174 7.65 -5.06 -6.10
N CYS A 175 8.94 -5.34 -6.14
CA CYS A 175 9.84 -4.86 -7.18
C CYS A 175 11.06 -5.76 -7.31
N ASN A 176 11.37 -6.18 -8.55
CA ASN A 176 12.53 -7.01 -8.86
C ASN A 176 13.78 -6.18 -9.26
N MET A 177 13.76 -4.85 -9.07
CA MET A 177 14.94 -3.99 -9.30
C MET A 177 15.80 -3.89 -8.05
N HIS A 178 17.11 -3.99 -8.21
CA HIS A 178 18.07 -3.88 -7.12
C HIS A 178 18.81 -2.53 -7.14
N CYS A 179 18.06 -1.44 -7.09
CA CYS A 179 18.64 -0.10 -6.98
C CYS A 179 19.33 0.06 -5.62
N THR A 180 20.56 0.58 -5.60
CA THR A 180 21.41 0.64 -4.41
C THR A 180 20.84 1.43 -3.22
N PHE A 181 19.85 2.28 -3.47
CA PHE A 181 19.22 3.16 -2.47
C PHE A 181 17.78 2.76 -2.10
N CYS A 182 17.20 1.74 -2.75
CA CYS A 182 15.75 1.51 -2.70
C CYS A 182 15.39 0.34 -1.78
N ILE A 183 14.78 0.62 -0.63
CA ILE A 183 14.36 -0.41 0.37
C ILE A 183 13.18 -1.30 -0.07
N VAL A 184 12.56 -1.00 -1.22
CA VAL A 184 11.28 -1.62 -1.65
C VAL A 184 11.34 -3.14 -1.82
N PRO A 185 12.36 -3.76 -2.46
CA PRO A 185 12.40 -5.21 -2.62
C PRO A 185 12.33 -5.97 -1.29
N TRP A 186 12.91 -5.41 -0.23
CA TRP A 186 12.89 -6.00 1.11
C TRP A 186 11.59 -5.73 1.85
N THR A 187 10.91 -4.61 1.57
CA THR A 187 9.72 -4.19 2.33
C THR A 187 8.40 -4.53 1.65
N ARG A 188 8.40 -4.85 0.36
CA ARG A 188 7.21 -5.25 -0.40
C ARG A 188 7.39 -6.62 -1.07
N GLY A 189 8.60 -7.18 -1.06
CA GLY A 189 8.93 -8.47 -1.66
C GLY A 189 9.15 -8.38 -3.18
N ALA A 190 9.22 -9.56 -3.79
CA ALA A 190 9.30 -9.72 -5.25
C ALA A 190 8.06 -9.16 -5.95
N GLU A 191 8.24 -8.78 -7.22
CA GLU A 191 7.16 -8.32 -8.11
C GLU A 191 6.09 -9.41 -8.24
N ARG A 192 4.84 -9.04 -7.93
CA ARG A 192 3.65 -9.86 -8.06
C ARG A 192 2.51 -9.00 -8.58
N SER A 193 1.88 -9.42 -9.67
CA SER A 193 0.81 -8.66 -10.33
C SER A 193 -0.55 -9.22 -9.94
N ARG A 194 -1.56 -8.34 -9.89
CA ARG A 194 -2.96 -8.76 -9.91
C ARG A 194 -3.35 -9.12 -11.33
N THR A 195 -4.43 -9.87 -11.52
CA THR A 195 -4.92 -10.15 -12.86
C THR A 195 -5.65 -8.93 -13.45
N ILE A 196 -5.64 -8.80 -14.78
CA ILE A 196 -6.37 -7.73 -15.47
C ILE A 196 -7.86 -7.78 -15.12
N ALA A 197 -8.45 -8.98 -15.04
CA ALA A 197 -9.86 -9.16 -14.72
C ALA A 197 -10.21 -8.64 -13.31
N GLU A 198 -9.39 -8.93 -12.30
CA GLU A 198 -9.59 -8.41 -10.93
C GLU A 198 -9.52 -6.88 -10.89
N ILE A 199 -8.56 -6.29 -11.61
CA ILE A 199 -8.39 -4.83 -11.64
C ILE A 199 -9.57 -4.17 -12.34
N VAL A 200 -9.99 -4.69 -13.49
CA VAL A 200 -11.15 -4.17 -14.23
C VAL A 200 -12.44 -4.30 -13.40
N SER A 201 -12.59 -5.40 -12.66
CA SER A 201 -13.74 -5.58 -11.76
C SER A 201 -13.77 -4.54 -10.64
N GLU A 202 -12.63 -4.25 -10.00
CA GLU A 202 -12.53 -3.18 -8.99
C GLU A 202 -12.86 -1.81 -9.60
N VAL A 203 -12.31 -1.50 -10.78
CA VAL A 203 -12.59 -0.23 -11.46
C VAL A 203 -14.07 -0.09 -11.80
N ARG A 204 -14.74 -1.15 -12.26
CA ARG A 204 -16.19 -1.14 -12.53
C ARG A 204 -17.00 -0.85 -11.27
N ALA A 205 -16.65 -1.47 -10.14
CA ALA A 205 -17.31 -1.20 -8.86
C ALA A 205 -17.13 0.27 -8.43
N LEU A 206 -15.90 0.79 -8.52
CA LEU A 206 -15.60 2.19 -8.19
C LEU A 206 -16.39 3.18 -9.07
N VAL A 207 -16.49 2.91 -10.37
CA VAL A 207 -17.26 3.75 -11.29
C VAL A 207 -18.76 3.69 -10.99
N ALA A 208 -19.29 2.52 -10.63
CA ALA A 208 -20.68 2.37 -10.20
C ALA A 208 -20.98 3.21 -8.94
N ASP A 209 -20.00 3.37 -8.05
CA ASP A 209 -20.07 4.23 -6.87
C ASP A 209 -19.78 5.72 -7.15
N GLY A 210 -19.61 6.09 -8.43
CA GLY A 210 -19.49 7.48 -8.88
C GLY A 210 -18.08 7.98 -9.11
N VAL A 211 -17.04 7.13 -9.00
CA VAL A 211 -15.66 7.50 -9.34
C VAL A 211 -15.54 7.77 -10.84
N LYS A 212 -14.88 8.89 -11.18
CA LYS A 212 -14.66 9.34 -12.56
C LYS A 212 -13.22 9.22 -13.02
N GLU A 213 -12.26 9.28 -12.08
CA GLU A 213 -10.82 9.14 -12.36
C GLU A 213 -10.19 8.02 -11.53
N VAL A 214 -9.45 7.13 -12.18
CA VAL A 214 -8.66 6.08 -11.51
C VAL A 214 -7.18 6.33 -11.74
N THR A 215 -6.39 6.23 -10.67
CA THR A 215 -4.92 6.20 -10.75
C THR A 215 -4.40 4.81 -10.38
N LEU A 216 -3.77 4.14 -11.34
CA LEU A 216 -3.12 2.84 -11.15
C LEU A 216 -1.82 3.01 -10.36
N LEU A 217 -1.67 2.21 -9.30
CA LEU A 217 -0.54 2.22 -8.40
C LEU A 217 0.27 0.93 -8.50
N GLY A 218 1.60 1.09 -8.51
CA GLY A 218 2.57 0.01 -8.40
C GLY A 218 3.95 0.58 -8.09
N GLN A 219 4.90 -0.27 -7.71
CA GLN A 219 6.30 0.13 -7.50
C GLN A 219 6.96 0.54 -8.82
N ILE A 220 6.75 -0.27 -9.87
CA ILE A 220 7.11 0.06 -11.24
C ILE A 220 5.92 -0.27 -12.13
N VAL A 221 4.99 0.67 -12.23
CA VAL A 221 3.66 0.42 -12.81
C VAL A 221 3.72 -0.07 -14.26
N ASN A 222 4.65 0.47 -15.05
CA ASN A 222 4.79 0.17 -16.48
C ASN A 222 5.61 -1.10 -16.78
N LEU A 223 5.98 -1.86 -15.75
CA LEU A 223 6.50 -3.22 -15.87
C LEU A 223 5.50 -4.29 -15.43
N TYR A 224 4.26 -3.89 -15.10
CA TYR A 224 3.17 -4.78 -14.70
C TYR A 224 3.09 -6.03 -15.58
N GLY A 225 3.00 -7.18 -14.93
CA GLY A 225 2.68 -8.46 -15.56
C GLY A 225 3.70 -8.99 -16.56
N ARG A 226 4.84 -8.33 -16.78
CA ARG A 226 5.78 -8.69 -17.87
C ARG A 226 6.37 -10.09 -17.77
N HIS A 227 6.37 -10.67 -16.56
CA HIS A 227 6.86 -12.02 -16.27
C HIS A 227 5.72 -13.02 -16.00
N GLU A 228 4.48 -12.54 -15.97
CA GLU A 228 3.31 -13.30 -15.51
C GLU A 228 2.26 -13.47 -16.61
N PHE A 229 2.14 -12.48 -17.51
CA PHE A 229 1.13 -12.45 -18.56
C PHE A 229 1.78 -12.35 -19.94
N PRO A 230 1.23 -13.03 -20.95
CA PRO A 230 1.77 -12.99 -22.31
C PRO A 230 1.59 -11.61 -22.95
N ALA A 231 2.59 -11.19 -23.73
CA ALA A 231 2.42 -10.06 -24.64
C ALA A 231 1.59 -10.50 -25.87
N VAL A 232 0.79 -9.58 -26.41
CA VAL A 232 0.07 -9.80 -27.67
C VAL A 232 1.00 -9.40 -28.81
N ALA A 233 1.20 -10.32 -29.77
CA ALA A 233 2.06 -10.06 -30.91
C ALA A 233 1.50 -8.92 -31.78
N ALA A 234 2.40 -8.17 -32.41
CA ALA A 234 2.03 -7.13 -33.36
C ALA A 234 1.20 -7.74 -34.50
N VAL A 235 0.09 -7.10 -34.84
CA VAL A 235 -0.67 -7.43 -36.05
C VAL A 235 -0.25 -6.46 -37.14
N ALA A 236 0.07 -6.97 -38.33
CA ALA A 236 0.51 -6.14 -39.45
C ALA A 236 -0.48 -4.98 -39.70
N GLY A 237 0.03 -3.75 -39.65
CA GLY A 237 -0.76 -2.52 -39.83
C GLY A 237 -1.53 -2.01 -38.60
N ARG A 238 -1.37 -2.62 -37.41
CA ARG A 238 -2.04 -2.20 -36.16
C ARG A 238 -1.09 -1.79 -35.02
N GLY A 239 0.18 -1.51 -35.33
CA GLY A 239 1.15 -1.01 -34.36
C GLY A 239 2.07 -2.09 -33.75
N PRO A 240 2.83 -1.75 -32.69
CA PRO A 240 3.81 -2.63 -32.07
C PRO A 240 3.15 -3.78 -31.27
N SER A 241 3.96 -4.72 -30.78
CA SER A 241 3.48 -5.74 -29.85
C SER A 241 3.00 -5.09 -28.55
N THR A 242 1.91 -5.61 -27.99
CA THR A 242 1.25 -5.01 -26.83
C THR A 242 1.65 -5.75 -25.55
N GLY A 243 2.47 -5.12 -24.72
CA GLY A 243 2.84 -5.66 -23.42
C GLY A 243 1.67 -5.69 -22.43
N PRO A 244 1.76 -6.49 -21.35
CA PRO A 244 0.66 -6.65 -20.39
C PRO A 244 0.17 -5.36 -19.73
N PHE A 245 1.07 -4.39 -19.49
CA PHE A 245 0.66 -3.10 -18.95
C PHE A 245 -0.23 -2.31 -19.91
N VAL A 246 0.07 -2.32 -21.22
CA VAL A 246 -0.76 -1.64 -22.21
C VAL A 246 -2.10 -2.38 -22.36
N GLN A 247 -2.10 -3.71 -22.35
CA GLN A 247 -3.34 -4.50 -22.32
C GLN A 247 -4.23 -4.13 -21.12
N LEU A 248 -3.63 -3.90 -19.95
CA LEU A 248 -4.33 -3.42 -18.77
C LEU A 248 -4.92 -2.01 -18.98
N LEU A 249 -4.13 -1.08 -19.52
CA LEU A 249 -4.59 0.29 -19.81
C LEU A 249 -5.78 0.28 -20.77
N GLU A 250 -5.74 -0.55 -21.82
CA GLU A 250 -6.85 -0.72 -22.75
C GLU A 250 -8.09 -1.26 -22.06
N ALA A 251 -7.94 -2.33 -21.27
CA ALA A 251 -9.05 -2.98 -20.58
C ALA A 251 -9.72 -2.05 -19.55
N VAL A 252 -8.94 -1.27 -18.82
CA VAL A 252 -9.44 -0.28 -17.86
C VAL A 252 -10.07 0.92 -18.58
N SER A 253 -9.46 1.41 -19.65
CA SER A 253 -10.01 2.50 -20.47
C SER A 253 -11.36 2.11 -21.09
N ALA A 254 -11.56 0.84 -21.43
CA ALA A 254 -12.83 0.32 -21.95
C ALA A 254 -13.97 0.26 -20.92
N VAL A 255 -13.73 0.56 -19.64
CA VAL A 255 -14.80 0.61 -18.63
C VAL A 255 -15.71 1.82 -18.88
N ASP A 256 -17.00 1.55 -19.10
CA ASP A 256 -18.03 2.57 -19.25
C ASP A 256 -18.18 3.41 -17.98
N GLY A 257 -18.32 4.71 -18.13
CA GLY A 257 -18.42 5.67 -17.03
C GLY A 257 -17.09 6.15 -16.43
N LEU A 258 -15.98 5.45 -16.70
CA LEU A 258 -14.64 5.97 -16.39
C LEU A 258 -14.31 7.11 -17.36
N GLU A 259 -13.95 8.27 -16.84
CA GLU A 259 -13.65 9.46 -17.65
C GLU A 259 -12.15 9.70 -17.77
N ARG A 260 -11.36 9.39 -16.74
CA ARG A 260 -9.91 9.61 -16.73
C ARG A 260 -9.15 8.43 -16.10
N LEU A 261 -8.02 8.11 -16.69
CA LEU A 261 -7.09 7.08 -16.26
C LEU A 261 -5.69 7.68 -16.11
N ARG A 262 -5.05 7.40 -14.97
CA ARG A 262 -3.67 7.79 -14.69
C ARG A 262 -2.88 6.58 -14.20
N PHE A 263 -1.56 6.71 -14.24
CA PHE A 263 -0.65 5.84 -13.53
C PHE A 263 0.49 6.66 -12.95
N THR A 264 1.18 6.14 -11.95
CA THR A 264 2.35 6.77 -11.35
C THR A 264 3.46 5.75 -11.09
N SER A 265 4.65 6.24 -10.78
CA SER A 265 5.86 5.43 -10.61
C SER A 265 6.24 4.58 -11.84
N PRO A 266 6.19 5.10 -13.09
CA PRO A 266 6.82 4.40 -14.20
C PRO A 266 8.35 4.37 -14.05
N HIS A 267 8.98 3.39 -14.66
CA HIS A 267 10.44 3.32 -14.84
C HIS A 267 10.80 3.61 -16.31
N PRO A 268 11.88 4.37 -16.60
CA PRO A 268 12.27 4.73 -17.97
C PRO A 268 12.34 3.54 -18.94
N ILE A 269 12.86 2.40 -18.48
CA ILE A 269 12.98 1.19 -19.33
C ILE A 269 11.64 0.60 -19.79
N GLY A 270 10.57 0.86 -19.05
CA GLY A 270 9.22 0.35 -19.35
C GLY A 270 8.46 1.29 -20.28
N PHE A 271 9.01 2.46 -20.59
CA PHE A 271 8.51 3.37 -21.62
C PHE A 271 8.99 2.88 -22.99
N ARG A 272 8.31 1.84 -23.48
CA ARG A 272 8.51 1.26 -24.80
C ARG A 272 7.49 1.86 -25.79
N ASP A 273 7.70 1.60 -27.08
CA ASP A 273 6.85 2.10 -28.17
C ASP A 273 5.36 1.77 -27.98
N ASP A 274 5.02 0.63 -27.38
CA ASP A 274 3.63 0.24 -27.11
C ASP A 274 2.93 1.17 -26.09
N LEU A 275 3.66 1.62 -25.07
CA LEU A 275 3.13 2.57 -24.10
C LEU A 275 3.03 3.99 -24.70
N ILE A 276 4.02 4.40 -25.49
CA ILE A 276 4.03 5.70 -26.16
C ILE A 276 2.84 5.79 -27.15
N ASP A 277 2.64 4.75 -27.97
CA ASP A 277 1.48 4.63 -28.86
C ASP A 277 0.15 4.68 -28.07
N ALA A 278 0.05 3.91 -26.98
CA ALA A 278 -1.14 3.88 -26.14
C ALA A 278 -1.51 5.26 -25.57
N MET A 279 -0.51 6.05 -25.15
CA MET A 279 -0.73 7.42 -24.68
C MET A 279 -1.30 8.34 -25.75
N SER A 280 -1.01 8.11 -27.02
CA SER A 280 -1.57 8.89 -28.13
C SER A 280 -2.99 8.49 -28.51
N ARG A 281 -3.33 7.19 -28.40
CA ARG A 281 -4.62 6.66 -28.87
C ARG A 281 -5.69 6.49 -27.81
N LEU A 282 -5.33 6.39 -26.52
CA LEU A 282 -6.28 6.17 -25.44
C LEU A 282 -6.75 7.51 -24.87
N PRO A 283 -7.95 8.03 -25.25
CA PRO A 283 -8.36 9.39 -24.89
C PRO A 283 -8.58 9.57 -23.38
N LYS A 284 -8.89 8.49 -22.65
CA LYS A 284 -9.06 8.52 -21.19
C LYS A 284 -7.71 8.54 -20.46
N LEU A 285 -6.62 8.12 -21.10
CA LEU A 285 -5.30 8.10 -20.48
C LEU A 285 -4.75 9.52 -20.43
N ALA A 286 -4.49 10.03 -19.23
CA ALA A 286 -4.03 11.40 -19.06
C ALA A 286 -2.63 11.60 -19.67
N GLU A 287 -2.44 12.74 -20.35
CA GLU A 287 -1.16 13.25 -20.85
C GLU A 287 -0.25 13.75 -19.71
N HIS A 288 0.02 12.87 -18.74
CA HIS A 288 0.82 13.18 -17.57
C HIS A 288 1.68 11.97 -17.20
N VAL A 289 2.99 12.16 -17.19
CA VAL A 289 3.95 11.13 -16.82
C VAL A 289 4.87 11.66 -15.72
N HIS A 290 4.84 11.01 -14.57
CA HIS A 290 5.83 11.22 -13.51
C HIS A 290 7.04 10.31 -13.74
N LEU A 291 7.91 10.67 -14.69
CA LEU A 291 9.07 9.85 -15.06
C LEU A 291 10.30 10.19 -14.20
N PRO A 292 10.82 9.26 -13.39
CA PRO A 292 11.91 9.56 -12.48
C PRO A 292 13.29 9.37 -13.14
N LEU A 293 13.99 10.48 -13.38
CA LEU A 293 15.36 10.50 -13.93
C LEU A 293 16.40 9.88 -12.98
N GLN A 294 16.31 10.23 -11.68
CA GLN A 294 17.28 9.93 -10.61
C GLN A 294 18.62 10.65 -10.73
N SER A 295 19.30 10.58 -11.88
CA SER A 295 20.56 11.29 -12.13
C SER A 295 20.77 11.54 -13.62
N GLY A 296 21.40 12.66 -13.97
CA GLY A 296 21.86 12.96 -15.33
C GLY A 296 23.28 12.47 -15.64
N SER A 297 23.95 11.77 -14.72
CA SER A 297 25.32 11.27 -14.93
C SER A 297 25.34 9.76 -15.12
N ASN A 298 25.84 9.29 -16.27
CA ASN A 298 25.99 7.85 -16.56
C ASN A 298 26.80 7.11 -15.50
N ARG A 299 27.82 7.76 -14.92
CA ARG A 299 28.60 7.20 -13.81
C ARG A 299 27.74 6.97 -12.56
N ILE A 300 26.89 7.94 -12.20
CA ILE A 300 26.00 7.84 -11.03
C ILE A 300 24.84 6.87 -11.30
N LEU A 301 24.25 6.89 -12.49
CA LEU A 301 23.23 5.93 -12.90
C LEU A 301 23.74 4.48 -12.77
N LYS A 302 24.97 4.21 -13.21
CA LYS A 302 25.62 2.92 -13.02
C LYS A 302 25.79 2.57 -11.54
N ALA A 303 26.25 3.51 -10.70
CA ALA A 303 26.37 3.32 -9.25
C ALA A 303 25.01 3.13 -8.54
N MET A 304 23.93 3.63 -9.13
CA MET A 304 22.54 3.42 -8.71
C MET A 304 21.95 2.09 -9.20
N HIS A 305 22.71 1.31 -9.98
CA HIS A 305 22.26 0.13 -10.72
C HIS A 305 21.09 0.42 -11.69
N ARG A 306 21.08 1.61 -12.30
CA ARG A 306 20.17 1.92 -13.40
C ARG A 306 20.70 1.30 -14.69
N ILE A 307 19.81 0.66 -15.44
CA ILE A 307 20.11 -0.02 -16.71
C ILE A 307 19.84 0.87 -17.94
N TYR A 308 19.88 2.20 -17.75
CA TYR A 308 19.73 3.21 -18.79
C TYR A 308 20.79 4.30 -18.62
N THR A 309 21.06 5.03 -19.70
CA THR A 309 21.96 6.19 -19.72
C THR A 309 21.16 7.49 -19.81
N ALA A 310 21.82 8.63 -19.57
CA ALA A 310 21.23 9.95 -19.71
C ALA A 310 20.75 10.21 -21.16
N GLU A 311 21.52 9.75 -22.15
CA GLU A 311 21.17 9.88 -23.57
C GLU A 311 19.92 9.06 -23.90
N LYS A 312 19.84 7.81 -23.41
CA LYS A 312 18.65 6.98 -23.58
C LYS A 312 17.42 7.57 -22.90
N TYR A 313 17.60 8.20 -21.74
CA TYR A 313 16.50 8.90 -21.07
C TYR A 313 16.00 10.10 -21.87
N ALA A 314 16.91 10.90 -22.45
CA ALA A 314 16.55 12.09 -23.23
C ALA A 314 15.86 11.77 -24.57
N GLN A 315 16.00 10.53 -25.07
CA GLN A 315 15.31 10.06 -26.27
C GLN A 315 13.84 9.66 -26.03
N LEU A 316 13.45 9.41 -24.77
CA LEU A 316 12.08 9.06 -24.37
C LEU A 316 11.21 10.32 -24.30
#